data_AF-A0A9N9FW30-F1
#
_entry.id   AF-A0A9N9FW30-F1
#
_cell.length_a   1.000
_cell.length_b   1.000
_cell.length_c   1.000
_cell.angle_alpha   90.00
_cell.angle_beta   90.00
_cell.angle_gamma   90.00
#
_symmetry.space_group_name_H-M   'P 1'
#
loop_
_entity.id
_entity.type
_entity.pdbx_description
1 polymer ?
#
loop_
_entity_poly.entity_id
_entity_poly.type
_entity_poly.pdbx_seq_one_letter_code
_entity_poly.pdbx_strand_id
1 'polypeptide(L)'
;MTYSQVLASIQSTSWPDFAVFYIFLGGAMTCLGLSSTFHTVSCHSEKVCADWNRCDYIGIVTLIVGSFFPMIYYGFYCAPLLQAIYLGMISLFGGATIVVAVASHFRSPEFRWFRTGLFIAMGLSAIFPIAHALIIYGWRLCFDVISLNHMLLMGSLYISGALIYGARVPERWFPGKFDIWGSSHQIFHIFVVGAALVHYYGVTKTMAYWHAQNHSCQKEIELMVPS
;
A
#
# COMPACT_ATOMS: atom_id res chain seq x y z
N MET A 1 -8.40 17.99 8.95
CA MET A 1 -8.57 17.17 10.16
C MET A 1 -7.43 16.17 10.16
N THR A 2 -6.47 16.26 11.09
CA THR A 2 -5.33 15.33 11.16
C THR A 2 -5.78 13.99 11.75
N TYR A 3 -5.11 12.89 11.43
CA TYR A 3 -5.43 11.57 12.00
C TYR A 3 -5.47 11.57 13.53
N SER A 4 -4.57 12.31 14.17
CA SER A 4 -4.57 12.51 15.63
C SER A 4 -5.84 13.19 16.16
N GLN A 5 -6.43 14.12 15.39
CA GLN A 5 -7.69 14.77 15.75
C GLN A 5 -8.88 13.81 15.59
N VAL A 6 -8.87 12.97 14.55
CA VAL A 6 -9.91 11.95 14.34
C VAL A 6 -9.85 10.89 15.44
N LEU A 7 -8.68 10.34 15.72
CA LEU A 7 -8.48 9.36 16.78
C LEU A 7 -8.83 9.90 18.17
N ALA A 8 -8.32 11.08 18.52
CA ALA A 8 -8.59 11.69 19.83
C ALA A 8 -10.07 12.03 20.05
N SER A 9 -10.85 12.14 18.96
CA SER A 9 -12.30 12.36 19.04
C SER A 9 -13.10 11.06 19.27
N ILE A 10 -12.49 9.89 19.05
CA ILE A 10 -13.15 8.58 19.17
C ILE A 10 -12.68 7.91 20.46
N GLN A 11 -13.51 7.97 21.50
CA GLN A 11 -13.20 7.46 22.84
C GLN A 11 -12.96 5.94 22.90
N SER A 12 -13.47 5.16 21.93
CA SER A 12 -13.32 3.70 21.88
C SER A 12 -12.02 3.22 21.22
N THR A 13 -11.16 4.13 20.75
CA THR A 13 -9.86 3.78 20.16
C THR A 13 -8.92 3.14 21.18
N SER A 14 -8.09 2.22 20.70
CA SER A 14 -7.19 1.40 21.50
C SER A 14 -5.78 1.38 20.89
N TRP A 15 -4.77 0.94 21.66
CA TRP A 15 -3.38 0.96 21.19
C TRP A 15 -3.13 0.26 19.83
N PRO A 16 -3.82 -0.85 19.46
CA PRO A 16 -3.65 -1.48 18.16
C PRO A 16 -4.04 -0.56 17.00
N ASP A 17 -5.08 0.27 17.16
CA ASP A 17 -5.52 1.24 16.15
C ASP A 17 -4.40 2.25 15.82
N PHE A 18 -3.65 2.67 16.86
CA PHE A 18 -2.46 3.50 16.68
C PHE A 18 -1.34 2.70 15.99
N ALA A 19 -1.07 1.49 16.46
CA ALA A 19 0.04 0.68 15.95
C ALA A 19 -0.09 0.40 14.45
N VAL A 20 -1.23 -0.11 13.99
CA VAL A 20 -1.44 -0.47 12.57
C VAL A 20 -1.35 0.75 11.67
N PHE A 21 -1.81 1.91 12.14
CA PHE A 21 -1.75 3.13 11.37
C PHE A 21 -0.35 3.72 11.29
N TYR A 22 0.39 3.73 12.40
CA TYR A 22 1.77 4.18 12.40
C TYR A 22 2.69 3.22 11.64
N ILE A 23 2.36 1.93 11.58
CA ILE A 23 3.03 0.98 10.68
C ILE A 23 2.86 1.41 9.22
N PHE A 24 1.64 1.75 8.80
CA PHE A 24 1.40 2.28 7.45
C PHE A 24 2.16 3.60 7.20
N LEU A 25 2.01 4.59 8.09
CA LEU A 25 2.71 5.87 7.94
C LEU A 25 4.22 5.72 7.95
N GLY A 26 4.76 4.88 8.83
CA GLY A 26 6.18 4.54 8.90
C GLY A 26 6.67 3.89 7.61
N GLY A 27 5.87 2.98 7.04
CA GLY A 27 6.16 2.38 5.73
C GLY A 27 6.14 3.39 4.59
N ALA A 28 5.17 4.30 4.56
CA ALA A 28 5.09 5.37 3.57
C ALA A 28 6.27 6.35 3.68
N MET A 29 6.59 6.81 4.89
CA MET A 29 7.74 7.69 5.13
C MET A 29 9.06 7.00 4.75
N THR A 30 9.22 5.72 5.10
CA THR A 30 10.39 4.92 4.69
C THR A 30 10.49 4.84 3.19
N CYS A 31 9.41 4.49 2.49
CA CYS A 31 9.39 4.39 1.03
C CYS A 31 9.79 5.71 0.36
N LEU A 32 9.12 6.80 0.71
CA LEU A 32 9.36 8.10 0.11
C LEU A 32 10.74 8.65 0.47
N GLY A 33 11.20 8.44 1.71
CA GLY A 33 12.52 8.85 2.17
C GLY A 33 13.65 8.11 1.48
N LEU A 34 13.56 6.79 1.36
CA LEU A 34 14.56 5.99 0.64
C LEU A 34 14.57 6.34 -0.85
N SER A 35 13.41 6.56 -1.45
CA SER A 35 13.30 6.95 -2.86
C SER A 35 13.91 8.33 -3.14
N SER A 36 13.55 9.33 -2.34
CA SER A 36 14.11 10.68 -2.42
C SER A 36 15.63 10.66 -2.26
N THR A 37 16.13 9.90 -1.28
CA THR A 37 17.57 9.77 -1.04
C THR A 37 18.27 9.15 -2.23
N PHE A 38 17.76 8.03 -2.76
CA PHE A 38 18.31 7.38 -3.95
C PHE A 38 18.41 8.35 -5.13
N HIS A 39 17.33 9.04 -5.47
CA HIS A 39 17.32 9.97 -6.59
C HIS A 39 18.22 11.19 -6.39
N THR A 40 18.48 11.58 -5.14
CA THR A 40 19.42 12.66 -4.82
C THR A 40 20.87 12.23 -5.01
N VAL A 41 21.23 11.00 -4.61
CA VAL A 41 22.61 10.52 -4.61
C VAL A 41 22.97 9.63 -5.80
N SER A 42 22.04 9.37 -6.72
CA SER A 42 22.23 8.42 -7.83
C SER A 42 23.36 8.79 -8.80
N CYS A 43 23.75 10.06 -8.85
CA CYS A 43 24.84 10.54 -9.71
C CYS A 43 26.24 10.49 -9.04
N HIS A 44 26.33 10.07 -7.78
CA HIS A 44 27.59 10.15 -7.01
C HIS A 44 28.66 9.16 -7.50
N SER A 45 28.35 7.86 -7.48
CA SER A 45 29.23 6.79 -7.99
C SER A 45 28.42 5.53 -8.27
N GLU A 46 28.94 4.61 -9.07
CA GLU A 46 28.23 3.37 -9.42
C GLU A 46 27.83 2.56 -8.17
N LYS A 47 28.74 2.43 -7.20
CA LYS A 47 28.47 1.73 -5.93
C LYS A 47 27.35 2.41 -5.13
N VAL A 48 27.40 3.73 -4.96
CA VAL A 48 26.39 4.48 -4.20
C VAL A 48 25.03 4.39 -4.88
N CYS A 49 24.98 4.56 -6.20
CA CYS A 49 23.77 4.38 -6.99
C CYS A 49 23.18 2.97 -6.82
N ALA A 50 24.02 1.94 -6.92
CA ALA A 50 23.59 0.55 -6.76
C ALA A 50 23.03 0.23 -5.36
N ASP A 51 23.68 0.71 -4.31
CA ASP A 51 23.28 0.43 -2.94
C ASP A 51 21.97 1.15 -2.59
N TRP A 52 21.83 2.42 -2.96
CA TRP A 52 20.59 3.17 -2.72
C TRP A 52 19.43 2.74 -3.62
N ASN A 53 19.70 2.23 -4.83
CA ASN A 53 18.64 1.63 -5.66
C ASN A 53 17.99 0.41 -4.99
N ARG A 54 18.77 -0.39 -4.25
CA ARG A 54 18.23 -1.50 -3.45
C ARG A 54 17.39 -0.98 -2.29
N CYS A 55 17.84 0.07 -1.62
CA CYS A 55 17.07 0.72 -0.56
C CYS A 55 15.73 1.26 -1.09
N ASP A 56 15.71 1.85 -2.28
CA ASP A 56 14.47 2.31 -2.94
C ASP A 56 13.48 1.15 -3.14
N TYR A 57 13.95 -0.01 -3.60
CA TYR A 57 13.10 -1.22 -3.71
C TYR A 57 12.60 -1.74 -2.36
N ILE A 58 13.44 -1.73 -1.32
CA ILE A 58 13.01 -2.07 0.05
C ILE A 58 11.91 -1.10 0.50
N GLY A 59 12.03 0.18 0.16
CA GLY A 59 11.02 1.19 0.39
C GLY A 59 9.65 0.81 -0.17
N ILE A 60 9.59 0.44 -1.46
CA ILE A 60 8.35 0.00 -2.12
C ILE A 60 7.71 -1.17 -1.36
N VAL A 61 8.51 -2.18 -1.00
CA VAL A 61 7.99 -3.35 -0.26
C VAL A 61 7.47 -2.96 1.12
N THR A 62 8.20 -2.09 1.82
CA THR A 62 7.82 -1.63 3.16
C THR A 62 6.48 -0.86 3.12
N LEU A 63 6.26 -0.02 2.11
CA LEU A 63 4.98 0.67 1.92
C LEU A 63 3.84 -0.33 1.64
N ILE A 64 4.04 -1.31 0.76
CA ILE A 64 2.99 -2.28 0.43
C ILE A 64 2.63 -3.11 1.67
N VAL A 65 3.63 -3.69 2.34
CA VAL A 65 3.42 -4.46 3.58
C VAL A 65 2.74 -3.58 4.63
N GLY A 66 3.26 -2.37 4.87
CA GLY A 66 2.70 -1.44 5.85
C GLY A 66 1.25 -1.04 5.57
N SER A 67 0.85 -0.93 4.29
CA SER A 67 -0.54 -0.63 3.90
C SER A 67 -1.49 -1.79 4.19
N PHE A 68 -1.00 -3.03 4.19
CA PHE A 68 -1.84 -4.20 4.52
C PHE A 68 -2.18 -4.28 6.02
N PHE A 69 -1.36 -3.72 6.91
CA PHE A 69 -1.61 -3.78 8.36
C PHE A 69 -2.96 -3.19 8.77
N PRO A 70 -3.25 -1.89 8.52
CA PRO A 70 -4.54 -1.33 8.88
C PRO A 70 -5.68 -1.92 8.04
N MET A 71 -5.43 -2.23 6.77
CA MET A 71 -6.42 -2.86 5.89
C MET A 71 -6.92 -4.20 6.46
N ILE A 72 -6.01 -5.09 6.86
CA ILE A 72 -6.37 -6.40 7.39
C ILE A 72 -6.92 -6.27 8.80
N TYR A 73 -6.33 -5.41 9.63
CA TYR A 73 -6.78 -5.21 11.00
C TYR A 73 -8.25 -4.78 11.04
N TYR A 74 -8.62 -3.72 10.31
CA TYR A 74 -10.02 -3.31 10.27
C TYR A 74 -10.90 -4.22 9.40
N GLY A 75 -10.36 -4.78 8.31
CA GLY A 75 -11.13 -5.68 7.46
C GLY A 75 -11.51 -7.00 8.12
N PHE A 76 -10.85 -7.36 9.21
CA PHE A 76 -11.18 -8.53 10.03
C PHE A 76 -11.19 -8.16 11.51
N TYR A 77 -11.71 -6.98 11.87
CA TYR A 77 -11.62 -6.39 13.22
C TYR A 77 -12.01 -7.38 14.32
N CYS A 78 -13.09 -8.13 14.10
CA CYS A 78 -13.64 -9.11 15.04
C CYS A 78 -13.14 -10.56 14.82
N ALA A 79 -12.18 -10.78 13.92
CA ALA A 79 -11.65 -12.10 13.58
C ALA A 79 -10.11 -12.16 13.66
N PRO A 80 -9.53 -12.24 14.88
CA PRO A 80 -8.07 -12.23 15.10
C PRO A 80 -7.30 -13.32 14.34
N LEU A 81 -7.90 -14.50 14.15
CA LEU A 81 -7.27 -15.59 13.39
C LEU A 81 -7.05 -15.19 11.91
N LEU A 82 -8.05 -14.57 11.28
CA LEU A 82 -7.94 -14.10 9.90
C LEU A 82 -6.92 -12.97 9.78
N GLN A 83 -6.86 -12.08 10.77
CA GLN A 83 -5.81 -11.06 10.83
C GLN A 83 -4.42 -11.70 10.84
N ALA A 84 -4.18 -12.67 11.73
CA ALA A 84 -2.90 -13.35 11.82
C ALA A 84 -2.51 -14.07 10.51
N ILE A 85 -3.45 -14.75 9.87
CA ILE A 85 -3.23 -15.45 8.60
C ILE A 85 -2.82 -14.47 7.49
N TYR A 86 -3.59 -13.41 7.27
CA TYR A 86 -3.32 -12.49 6.17
C TYR A 86 -2.12 -11.57 6.43
N LEU A 87 -1.87 -11.18 7.69
CA LEU A 87 -0.66 -10.42 8.06
C LEU A 87 0.60 -11.30 7.92
N GLY A 88 0.51 -12.58 8.28
CA GLY A 88 1.58 -13.55 8.04
C GLY A 88 1.86 -13.73 6.55
N MET A 89 0.81 -13.88 5.73
CA MET A 89 0.91 -14.00 4.28
C MET A 89 1.64 -12.80 3.65
N ILE A 90 1.21 -11.57 3.92
CA ILE A 90 1.84 -10.38 3.31
C ILE A 90 3.27 -10.17 3.82
N SER A 91 3.55 -10.49 5.09
CA SER A 91 4.90 -10.40 5.65
C SER A 91 5.85 -11.40 4.98
N LEU A 92 5.38 -12.62 4.72
CA LEU A 92 6.13 -13.64 3.97
C LEU A 92 6.40 -13.19 2.53
N PHE A 93 5.37 -12.70 1.82
CA PHE A 93 5.52 -12.20 0.45
C PHE A 93 6.45 -10.98 0.39
N GLY A 94 6.38 -10.09 1.38
CA GLY A 94 7.28 -8.95 1.52
C GLY A 94 8.74 -9.39 1.72
N GLY A 95 8.99 -10.31 2.65
CA GLY A 95 10.33 -10.86 2.88
C GLY A 95 10.91 -11.52 1.63
N ALA A 96 10.14 -12.38 0.97
CA ALA A 96 10.56 -13.01 -0.29
C ALA A 96 10.84 -11.98 -1.40
N THR A 97 9.98 -10.96 -1.52
CA THR A 97 10.14 -9.88 -2.49
C THR A 97 11.40 -9.06 -2.24
N ILE A 98 11.72 -8.74 -0.99
CA ILE A 98 12.97 -8.04 -0.63
C ILE A 98 14.18 -8.87 -1.07
N VAL A 99 14.23 -10.16 -0.71
CA VAL A 99 15.34 -11.05 -1.07
C VAL A 99 15.59 -11.03 -2.58
N VAL A 100 14.54 -11.13 -3.38
CA VAL A 100 14.64 -11.12 -4.85
C VAL A 100 15.00 -9.74 -5.38
N ALA A 101 14.38 -8.67 -4.88
CA ALA A 101 14.56 -7.31 -5.39
C ALA A 101 15.97 -6.74 -5.12
N VAL A 102 16.62 -7.14 -4.02
CA VAL A 102 17.96 -6.65 -3.66
C VAL A 102 19.10 -7.52 -4.22
N ALA A 103 18.78 -8.72 -4.70
CA ALA A 103 19.76 -9.64 -5.26
C ALA A 103 20.48 -9.01 -6.47
N SER A 104 21.80 -9.19 -6.52
CA SER A 104 22.64 -8.59 -7.57
C SER A 104 22.24 -9.03 -8.99
N HIS A 105 21.72 -10.25 -9.13
CA HIS A 105 21.31 -10.82 -10.41
C HIS A 105 20.16 -10.06 -11.09
N PHE A 106 19.19 -9.55 -10.32
CA PHE A 106 18.00 -8.89 -10.85
C PHE A 106 18.13 -7.37 -10.98
N ARG A 107 19.36 -6.83 -10.91
CA ARG A 107 19.63 -5.38 -10.93
C ARG A 107 19.53 -4.74 -12.31
N SER A 108 19.86 -5.47 -13.37
CA SER A 108 20.00 -4.89 -14.71
C SER A 108 18.67 -4.32 -15.22
N PRO A 109 18.71 -3.33 -16.14
CA PRO A 109 17.51 -2.71 -16.71
C PRO A 109 16.57 -3.68 -17.45
N GLU A 110 17.09 -4.84 -17.87
CA GLU A 110 16.34 -5.92 -18.52
C GLU A 110 15.31 -6.57 -17.57
N PHE A 111 15.60 -6.65 -16.27
CA PHE A 111 14.68 -7.18 -15.26
C PHE A 111 13.64 -6.16 -14.77
N ARG A 112 13.49 -4.99 -15.40
CA ARG A 112 12.50 -3.99 -14.97
C ARG A 112 11.10 -4.60 -14.90
N TRP A 113 10.65 -5.25 -15.96
CA TRP A 113 9.31 -5.85 -16.00
C TRP A 113 9.14 -6.97 -14.99
N PHE A 114 10.21 -7.73 -14.71
CA PHE A 114 10.21 -8.74 -13.66
C PHE A 114 9.99 -8.11 -12.28
N ARG A 115 10.75 -7.05 -11.93
CA ARG A 115 10.58 -6.33 -10.66
C ARG A 115 9.22 -5.66 -10.55
N THR A 116 8.76 -4.97 -11.61
CA THR A 116 7.42 -4.37 -11.66
C THR A 116 6.34 -5.43 -11.45
N GLY A 117 6.45 -6.57 -12.12
CA GLY A 117 5.52 -7.70 -11.96
C GLY A 117 5.52 -8.25 -10.53
N LEU A 118 6.70 -8.37 -9.89
CA LEU A 118 6.83 -8.83 -8.51
C LEU A 118 6.10 -7.90 -7.52
N PHE A 119 6.30 -6.58 -7.63
CA PHE A 119 5.60 -5.61 -6.79
C PHE A 119 4.09 -5.58 -7.03
N ILE A 120 3.66 -5.65 -8.30
CA ILE A 120 2.24 -5.75 -8.66
C ILE A 120 1.62 -7.03 -8.09
N ALA A 121 2.28 -8.18 -8.24
CA ALA A 121 1.78 -9.45 -7.73
C ALA A 121 1.63 -9.44 -6.20
N MET A 122 2.60 -8.86 -5.48
CA MET A 122 2.50 -8.68 -4.03
C MET A 122 1.31 -7.79 -3.66
N GLY A 123 1.09 -6.66 -4.34
CA GLY A 123 -0.09 -5.81 -4.12
C GLY A 123 -1.41 -6.52 -4.46
N LEU A 124 -1.46 -7.24 -5.58
CA LEU A 124 -2.63 -8.00 -6.03
C LEU A 124 -2.98 -9.18 -5.13
N SER A 125 -2.07 -9.64 -4.27
CA SER A 125 -2.38 -10.63 -3.25
C SER A 125 -3.50 -10.17 -2.29
N ALA A 126 -3.83 -8.87 -2.26
CA ALA A 126 -4.99 -8.33 -1.57
C ALA A 126 -6.33 -8.95 -2.04
N ILE A 127 -6.36 -9.58 -3.22
CA ILE A 127 -7.55 -10.30 -3.71
C ILE A 127 -8.02 -11.37 -2.72
N PHE A 128 -7.10 -12.04 -2.01
CA PHE A 128 -7.45 -13.08 -1.03
C PHE A 128 -8.22 -12.51 0.18
N PRO A 129 -7.71 -11.53 0.94
CA PRO A 129 -8.47 -10.93 2.03
C PRO A 129 -9.71 -10.16 1.54
N ILE A 130 -9.68 -9.49 0.38
CA ILE A 130 -10.86 -8.79 -0.16
C ILE A 130 -11.97 -9.78 -0.50
N ALA A 131 -11.66 -10.88 -1.19
CA ALA A 131 -12.64 -11.90 -1.52
C ALA A 131 -13.25 -12.52 -0.26
N HIS A 132 -12.43 -12.79 0.76
CA HIS A 132 -12.92 -13.34 2.03
C HIS A 132 -13.81 -12.32 2.76
N ALA A 133 -13.43 -11.04 2.80
CA ALA A 133 -14.27 -9.98 3.36
C ALA A 133 -15.61 -9.86 2.61
N LEU A 134 -15.61 -9.95 1.28
CA LEU A 134 -16.84 -9.95 0.47
C LEU A 134 -17.75 -11.14 0.80
N ILE A 135 -17.18 -12.31 1.10
CA ILE A 135 -17.95 -13.50 1.51
C ILE A 135 -18.58 -13.29 2.90
N ILE A 136 -17.83 -12.69 3.84
CA ILE A 136 -18.28 -12.50 5.23
C ILE A 136 -19.31 -11.36 5.34
N TYR A 137 -19.00 -10.20 4.76
CA TYR A 137 -19.78 -8.97 4.97
C TYR A 137 -20.76 -8.68 3.83
N GLY A 138 -20.58 -9.30 2.66
CA GLY A 138 -21.34 -8.98 1.47
C GLY A 138 -20.90 -7.66 0.81
N TRP A 139 -21.35 -7.46 -0.44
CA TRP A 139 -20.90 -6.35 -1.29
C TRP A 139 -21.14 -4.96 -0.69
N ARG A 140 -22.34 -4.71 -0.15
CA ARG A 140 -22.74 -3.38 0.34
C ARG A 140 -21.95 -2.96 1.56
N LEU A 141 -21.88 -3.83 2.56
CA LEU A 141 -21.19 -3.54 3.81
C LEU A 141 -19.68 -3.33 3.62
N CYS A 142 -19.06 -3.98 2.63
CA CYS A 142 -17.64 -3.78 2.30
C CYS A 142 -17.28 -2.33 1.89
N PHE A 143 -18.23 -1.52 1.41
CA PHE A 143 -17.97 -0.10 1.19
C PHE A 143 -17.68 0.66 2.49
N ASP A 144 -18.15 0.14 3.63
CA ASP A 144 -17.95 0.73 4.94
C ASP A 144 -16.85 0.00 5.74
N VAL A 145 -16.91 -1.34 5.86
CA VAL A 145 -16.01 -2.12 6.74
C VAL A 145 -14.60 -2.32 6.20
N ILE A 146 -14.38 -2.11 4.89
CA ILE A 146 -13.03 -2.14 4.27
C ILE A 146 -12.79 -0.95 3.36
N SER A 147 -13.75 -0.01 3.24
CA SER A 147 -13.65 1.13 2.33
C SER A 147 -13.36 0.70 0.89
N LEU A 148 -14.13 -0.28 0.39
CA LEU A 148 -13.88 -0.98 -0.88
C LEU A 148 -13.65 -0.03 -2.07
N ASN A 149 -14.37 1.09 -2.15
CA ASN A 149 -14.16 2.10 -3.19
C ASN A 149 -12.76 2.74 -3.15
N HIS A 150 -12.25 3.09 -1.97
CA HIS A 150 -10.91 3.64 -1.81
C HIS A 150 -9.85 2.58 -2.08
N MET A 151 -10.12 1.33 -1.70
CA MET A 151 -9.24 0.20 -2.01
C MET A 151 -9.09 0.01 -3.53
N LEU A 152 -10.22 0.01 -4.26
CA LEU A 152 -10.22 -0.11 -5.73
C LEU A 152 -9.53 1.07 -6.41
N LEU A 153 -9.78 2.29 -5.93
CA LEU A 153 -9.12 3.49 -6.46
C LEU A 153 -7.61 3.47 -6.21
N MET A 154 -7.18 3.17 -4.98
CA MET A 154 -5.77 3.01 -4.63
C MET A 154 -5.09 1.94 -5.49
N GLY A 155 -5.71 0.76 -5.62
CA GLY A 155 -5.18 -0.32 -6.45
C GLY A 155 -5.05 0.09 -7.92
N SER A 156 -6.05 0.81 -8.44
CA SER A 156 -6.04 1.34 -9.82
C SER A 156 -4.90 2.33 -10.04
N LEU A 157 -4.65 3.23 -9.07
CA LEU A 157 -3.52 4.15 -9.11
C LEU A 157 -2.19 3.41 -9.08
N TYR A 158 -1.97 2.48 -8.14
CA TYR A 158 -0.71 1.74 -8.09
C TYR A 158 -0.43 0.95 -9.37
N ILE A 159 -1.42 0.21 -9.88
CA ILE A 159 -1.27 -0.60 -11.09
C ILE A 159 -1.02 0.31 -12.30
N SER A 160 -1.81 1.36 -12.49
CA SER A 160 -1.65 2.27 -13.63
C SER A 160 -0.29 2.95 -13.61
N GLY A 161 0.15 3.46 -12.46
CA GLY A 161 1.46 4.07 -12.30
C GLY A 161 2.60 3.08 -12.61
N ALA A 162 2.50 1.86 -12.10
CA ALA A 162 3.50 0.81 -12.32
C ALA A 162 3.57 0.39 -13.80
N LEU A 163 2.44 0.31 -14.50
CA LEU A 163 2.37 0.03 -15.93
C LEU A 163 2.96 1.17 -16.77
N ILE A 164 2.66 2.42 -16.43
CA ILE A 164 3.23 3.61 -17.07
C ILE A 164 4.76 3.61 -16.93
N TYR A 165 5.26 3.38 -15.71
CA TYR A 165 6.69 3.23 -15.42
C TYR A 165 7.34 2.09 -16.21
N GLY A 166 6.73 0.90 -16.19
CA GLY A 166 7.24 -0.27 -16.90
C GLY A 166 7.33 -0.03 -18.41
N ALA A 167 6.32 0.60 -18.98
CA ALA A 167 6.22 0.90 -20.41
C ALA A 167 7.09 2.08 -20.87
N ARG A 168 7.55 2.93 -19.93
CA ARG A 168 8.27 4.19 -20.18
C ARG A 168 7.49 5.18 -21.04
N VAL A 169 6.19 5.31 -20.80
CA VAL A 169 5.32 6.24 -21.52
C VAL A 169 5.15 7.50 -20.66
N PRO A 170 5.27 8.72 -21.23
CA PRO A 170 5.28 9.05 -22.65
C PRO A 170 6.67 9.20 -23.31
N GLU A 171 7.77 9.12 -22.57
CA GLU A 171 9.12 9.38 -23.10
C GLU A 171 9.56 8.38 -24.18
N ARG A 172 8.99 7.18 -24.20
CA ARG A 172 9.16 6.20 -25.27
C ARG A 172 8.53 6.65 -26.59
N TRP A 173 7.42 7.39 -26.54
CA TRP A 173 6.71 7.86 -27.74
C TRP A 173 7.30 9.16 -28.28
N PHE A 174 7.82 10.02 -27.40
CA PHE A 174 8.42 11.29 -27.78
C PHE A 174 9.78 11.49 -27.09
N PRO A 175 10.85 10.83 -27.60
CA PRO A 175 12.19 10.98 -27.05
C PRO A 175 12.64 12.45 -27.01
N GLY A 176 13.29 12.87 -25.93
CA GLY A 176 13.80 14.23 -25.75
C GLY A 176 12.75 15.29 -25.33
N LYS A 177 11.45 14.93 -25.27
CA LYS A 177 10.38 15.87 -24.87
C LYS A 177 10.09 15.86 -23.37
N PHE A 178 10.41 14.77 -22.69
CA PHE A 178 10.07 14.52 -21.28
C PHE A 178 11.32 14.35 -20.41
N ASP A 179 12.44 14.97 -20.79
CA ASP A 179 13.74 14.80 -20.10
C ASP A 179 13.74 15.44 -18.71
N ILE A 180 12.98 16.52 -18.52
CA ILE A 180 12.89 17.25 -17.25
C ILE A 180 11.53 17.07 -16.57
N TRP A 181 10.44 17.10 -17.34
CA TRP A 181 9.07 17.08 -16.81
C TRP A 181 8.19 16.07 -17.54
N GLY A 182 7.32 15.39 -16.79
CA GLY A 182 6.30 14.48 -17.32
C GLY A 182 6.82 13.12 -17.76
N SER A 183 8.01 12.71 -17.32
CA SER A 183 8.50 11.35 -17.58
C SER A 183 7.66 10.30 -16.86
N SER A 184 7.64 9.07 -17.36
CA SER A 184 6.93 7.94 -16.73
C SER A 184 7.29 7.75 -15.26
N HIS A 185 8.56 7.98 -14.91
CA HIS A 185 9.07 7.85 -13.54
C HIS A 185 8.52 8.94 -12.62
N GLN A 186 8.39 10.18 -13.11
CA GLN A 186 7.74 11.26 -12.35
C GLN A 186 6.25 11.01 -12.17
N ILE A 187 5.57 10.55 -13.23
CA ILE A 187 4.15 10.19 -13.17
C ILE A 187 3.94 9.06 -12.16
N PHE A 188 4.79 8.04 -12.18
CA PHE A 188 4.75 6.94 -11.22
C PHE A 188 4.82 7.43 -9.77
N HIS A 189 5.76 8.32 -9.44
CA HIS A 189 5.87 8.89 -8.09
C HIS A 189 4.61 9.66 -7.67
N ILE A 190 4.01 10.43 -8.58
CA ILE A 190 2.73 11.12 -8.32
C ILE A 190 1.62 10.10 -8.00
N PHE A 191 1.55 9.00 -8.75
CA PHE A 191 0.55 7.95 -8.53
C PHE A 191 0.77 7.22 -7.20
N VAL A 192 2.03 6.98 -6.79
CA VAL A 192 2.36 6.39 -5.49
C VAL A 192 1.88 7.28 -4.33
N VAL A 193 2.16 8.59 -4.39
CA VAL A 193 1.69 9.54 -3.37
C VAL A 193 0.16 9.63 -3.35
N GLY A 194 -0.47 9.73 -4.52
CA GLY A 194 -1.93 9.76 -4.63
C GLY A 194 -2.58 8.50 -4.06
N ALA A 195 -2.04 7.32 -4.37
CA ALA A 195 -2.52 6.05 -3.84
C ALA A 195 -2.37 5.98 -2.31
N ALA A 196 -1.23 6.39 -1.76
CA ALA A 196 -1.02 6.44 -0.31
C ALA A 196 -2.01 7.38 0.40
N LEU A 197 -2.34 8.53 -0.20
CA LEU A 197 -3.36 9.45 0.35
C LEU A 197 -4.77 8.87 0.30
N VAL A 198 -5.14 8.20 -0.81
CA VAL A 198 -6.42 7.49 -0.93
C VAL A 198 -6.51 6.38 0.12
N HIS A 199 -5.42 5.61 0.32
CA HIS A 199 -5.35 4.56 1.33
C HIS A 199 -5.53 5.13 2.75
N TYR A 200 -4.80 6.19 3.08
CA TYR A 200 -4.91 6.90 4.36
C TYR A 200 -6.36 7.29 4.69
N TYR A 201 -7.05 7.89 3.72
CA TYR A 201 -8.43 8.31 3.89
C TYR A 201 -9.38 7.10 4.01
N GLY A 202 -9.16 6.06 3.21
CA GLY A 202 -9.91 4.81 3.26
C GLY A 202 -9.83 4.14 4.63
N VAL A 203 -8.61 3.96 5.17
CA VAL A 203 -8.36 3.39 6.50
C VAL A 203 -9.01 4.23 7.60
N THR A 204 -8.88 5.56 7.52
CA THR A 204 -9.47 6.46 8.52
C THR A 204 -11.01 6.34 8.54
N LYS A 205 -11.64 6.19 7.37
CA LYS A 205 -13.09 5.92 7.27
C LYS A 205 -13.46 4.58 7.88
N THR A 206 -12.74 3.53 7.53
CA THR A 206 -13.00 2.18 8.04
C THR A 206 -12.90 2.14 9.57
N MET A 207 -11.85 2.73 10.13
CA MET A 207 -11.68 2.88 11.57
C MET A 207 -12.88 3.58 12.21
N ALA A 208 -13.25 4.76 11.70
CA ALA A 208 -14.38 5.52 12.22
C ALA A 208 -15.69 4.71 12.18
N TYR A 209 -15.91 3.92 11.12
CA TYR A 209 -17.07 3.05 10.98
C TYR A 209 -17.10 1.97 12.06
N TRP A 210 -16.02 1.19 12.22
CA TRP A 210 -15.95 0.14 13.24
C TRP A 210 -16.13 0.69 14.65
N HIS A 211 -15.47 1.81 14.94
CA HIS A 211 -15.57 2.42 16.26
C HIS A 211 -16.97 2.96 16.59
N ALA A 212 -17.71 3.43 15.58
CA ALA A 212 -19.08 3.90 15.74
C ALA A 212 -20.12 2.77 15.78
N GLN A 213 -19.89 1.68 15.05
CA GLN A 213 -20.92 0.66 14.82
C GLN A 213 -20.71 -0.64 15.60
N ASN A 214 -19.48 -1.10 15.80
CA ASN A 214 -19.23 -2.43 16.38
C ASN A 214 -17.83 -2.61 17.01
N HIS A 215 -17.36 -1.61 17.77
CA HIS A 215 -16.02 -1.65 18.37
C HIS A 215 -15.84 -2.76 19.42
N SER A 216 -16.93 -3.24 20.02
CA SER A 216 -16.93 -4.33 21.00
C SER A 216 -17.11 -5.71 20.36
N CYS A 217 -17.32 -5.79 19.04
CA CYS A 217 -17.59 -7.03 18.31
C CYS A 217 -18.79 -7.83 18.86
N GLN A 218 -19.79 -7.13 19.41
CA GLN A 218 -21.00 -7.74 19.98
C GLN A 218 -22.18 -7.75 19.00
N LYS A 219 -22.14 -6.91 17.96
CA LYS A 219 -23.21 -6.81 16.97
C LYS A 219 -23.01 -7.85 15.88
N GLU A 220 -24.08 -8.59 15.56
CA GLU A 220 -24.14 -9.52 14.43
C GLU A 220 -24.00 -8.76 13.10
N ILE A 221 -23.38 -9.39 12.10
CA ILE A 221 -23.04 -8.76 10.81
C ILE A 221 -24.30 -8.33 10.06
N GLU A 222 -25.37 -9.12 10.14
CA GLU A 222 -26.68 -8.87 9.52
C GLU A 222 -27.28 -7.53 9.97
N LEU A 223 -27.03 -7.14 11.22
CA LEU A 223 -27.52 -5.89 11.80
C LEU A 223 -26.65 -4.68 11.41
N MET A 224 -25.47 -4.91 10.82
CA MET A 224 -24.56 -3.85 10.36
C MET A 224 -24.82 -3.44 8.90
N VAL A 225 -25.59 -4.21 8.14
CA VAL A 225 -25.87 -3.90 6.73
C VAL A 225 -26.71 -2.61 6.65
N PRO A 226 -26.29 -1.58 5.88
CA PRO A 226 -27.11 -0.40 5.66
C PRO A 226 -28.46 -0.78 5.03
N SER A 227 -29.55 -0.25 5.59
CA SER A 227 -30.92 -0.43 5.11
C SER A 227 -31.08 0.01 3.65
#